data_AF-A0A416W6N9-F1
#
_entry.id   AF-A0A416W6N9-F1
#
_cell.length_a   1.000
_cell.length_b   1.000
_cell.length_c   1.000
_cell.angle_alpha   90.00
_cell.angle_beta   90.00
_cell.angle_gamma   90.00
#
_symmetry.space_group_name_H-M   'P 1'
#
loop_
_entity.id
_entity.type
_entity.pdbx_description
1 polymer ?
#
loop_
_entity_poly.entity_id
_entity_poly.type
_entity_poly.pdbx_seq_one_letter_code
_entity_poly.pdbx_strand_id
1 'polypeptide(L)'
;MEETKNSGNVVILLAHSSFKESQANKALIDAVKNIPGVVIMDLYAKSFDAEAYKKILSEAKAVVFQFPFYWASAPSQLKKWLDEIFTPLAGTEVVKGKPLMVATTTGSEYEAYRSGGRNHFTMDELLRPYQLVANYPELLARVGGYVSYQVDDGKINTVFYGKNNPNSIMIRYQFTDLLNHTFTTLPLIGGKDRNRERKFIATREAAFKMLRENADSFFTFYENTSVNCILVPVGRKKKVYILTAPKSYGNVLLGGDYMLTYNSSNLLVDRRKIHNSLITLSAGNNVSKDTTAMTMHSHVLSEAIDPTDICTLLLYKDFVEWKKHIVVSKKYVSVFDMDKETLAILTTEAWEKIYMHSEETTGK
;
A
#
# COMPACT_ATOMS: atom_id res chain seq x y z
N MET A 1 -30.32 -24.86 -4.00
CA MET A 1 -29.08 -25.03 -3.22
C MET A 1 -28.07 -25.67 -4.14
N GLU A 2 -27.22 -24.86 -4.75
CA GLU A 2 -26.22 -25.32 -5.71
C GLU A 2 -24.86 -25.16 -5.05
N GLU A 3 -24.16 -26.28 -4.88
CA GLU A 3 -22.86 -26.38 -4.21
C GLU A 3 -21.82 -25.46 -4.87
N THR A 4 -21.26 -24.53 -4.11
CA THR A 4 -20.09 -23.72 -4.45
C THR A 4 -18.82 -24.58 -4.51
N LYS A 5 -18.72 -25.48 -5.48
CA LYS A 5 -17.47 -26.19 -5.82
C LYS A 5 -16.63 -25.34 -6.79
N ASN A 6 -15.89 -24.32 -6.31
CA ASN A 6 -14.61 -23.92 -6.97
C ASN A 6 -13.69 -22.85 -6.29
N SER A 7 -13.49 -22.80 -4.97
CA SER A 7 -12.48 -21.88 -4.40
C SER A 7 -11.11 -22.56 -4.24
N GLY A 8 -10.35 -22.74 -5.32
CA GLY A 8 -8.96 -23.23 -5.20
C GLY A 8 -8.07 -22.28 -4.39
N ASN A 9 -7.10 -22.85 -3.69
CA ASN A 9 -6.43 -22.21 -2.55
C ASN A 9 -5.28 -21.26 -2.96
N VAL A 10 -5.02 -20.19 -2.20
CA VAL A 10 -3.76 -19.42 -2.28
C VAL A 10 -2.84 -19.91 -1.18
N VAL A 11 -1.67 -20.43 -1.53
CA VAL A 11 -0.72 -20.99 -0.56
C VAL A 11 0.38 -19.96 -0.28
N ILE A 12 0.47 -19.52 0.97
CA ILE A 12 1.53 -18.63 1.45
C ILE A 12 2.60 -19.49 2.13
N LEU A 13 3.79 -19.54 1.56
CA LEU A 13 4.98 -20.09 2.19
C LEU A 13 5.66 -18.99 3.00
N LEU A 14 5.45 -19.02 4.31
CA LEU A 14 6.02 -18.05 5.25
C LEU A 14 7.38 -18.56 5.73
N ALA A 15 8.45 -17.87 5.37
CA ALA A 15 9.81 -18.15 5.85
C ALA A 15 10.25 -17.03 6.80
N HIS A 16 10.00 -17.19 8.10
CA HIS A 16 10.40 -16.21 9.10
C HIS A 16 10.79 -16.90 10.43
N SER A 17 12.08 -16.87 10.80
CA SER A 17 12.61 -17.60 11.96
C SER A 17 11.99 -17.19 13.31
N SER A 18 11.71 -15.90 13.50
CA SER A 18 11.10 -15.35 14.73
C SER A 18 9.74 -14.71 14.46
N PHE A 19 8.80 -15.43 13.82
CA PHE A 19 7.53 -14.84 13.35
C PHE A 19 6.69 -14.18 14.47
N LYS A 20 6.70 -14.75 15.69
CA LYS A 20 5.93 -14.22 16.83
C LYS A 20 6.28 -12.77 17.18
N GLU A 21 7.52 -12.37 16.97
CA GLU A 21 8.06 -11.02 17.23
C GLU A 21 8.03 -10.13 15.99
N SER A 22 7.68 -10.69 14.83
CA SER A 22 7.61 -9.94 13.57
C SER A 22 6.46 -8.95 13.61
N GLN A 23 6.71 -7.72 13.16
CA GLN A 23 5.66 -6.70 12.98
C GLN A 23 5.14 -6.76 11.54
N ALA A 24 6.04 -6.60 10.57
CA ALA A 24 5.72 -6.47 9.16
C ALA A 24 5.11 -7.73 8.53
N ASN A 25 5.80 -8.88 8.68
CA ASN A 25 5.29 -10.12 8.13
C ASN A 25 4.03 -10.59 8.85
N LYS A 26 3.91 -10.31 10.15
CA LYS A 26 2.72 -10.62 10.94
C LYS A 26 1.51 -9.82 10.47
N ALA A 27 1.66 -8.51 10.26
CA ALA A 27 0.60 -7.67 9.71
C ALA A 27 0.11 -8.16 8.34
N LEU A 28 1.04 -8.53 7.45
CA LEU A 28 0.70 -9.10 6.13
C LEU A 28 -0.09 -10.41 6.26
N ILE A 29 0.29 -11.29 7.20
CA ILE A 29 -0.43 -12.55 7.46
C ILE A 29 -1.79 -12.30 8.10
N ASP A 30 -1.87 -11.43 9.11
CA ASP A 30 -3.10 -11.12 9.83
C ASP A 30 -4.18 -10.54 8.91
N ALA A 31 -3.77 -9.80 7.88
CA ALA A 31 -4.67 -9.27 6.85
C ALA A 31 -5.30 -10.34 5.95
N VAL A 32 -4.66 -11.50 5.77
CA VAL A 32 -5.07 -12.52 4.78
C VAL A 32 -5.48 -13.86 5.39
N LYS A 33 -5.11 -14.14 6.66
CA LYS A 33 -5.29 -15.46 7.29
C LYS A 33 -6.74 -15.92 7.41
N ASN A 34 -7.70 -14.99 7.43
CA ASN A 34 -9.13 -15.29 7.56
C ASN A 34 -9.86 -15.31 6.21
N ILE A 35 -9.16 -15.09 5.10
CA ILE A 35 -9.76 -15.14 3.77
C ILE A 35 -10.02 -16.61 3.39
N PRO A 36 -11.26 -17.01 3.05
CA PRO A 36 -11.54 -18.36 2.59
C PRO A 36 -10.65 -18.78 1.42
N GLY A 37 -9.99 -19.92 1.56
CA GLY A 37 -9.05 -20.44 0.55
C GLY A 37 -7.60 -19.96 0.72
N VAL A 38 -7.27 -19.13 1.71
CA VAL A 38 -5.85 -18.85 2.04
C VAL A 38 -5.31 -19.95 2.96
N VAL A 39 -4.17 -20.52 2.58
CA VAL A 39 -3.46 -21.56 3.34
C VAL A 39 -2.07 -21.03 3.68
N ILE A 40 -1.75 -20.95 4.97
CA ILE A 40 -0.44 -20.49 5.45
C ILE A 40 0.41 -21.70 5.84
N MET A 41 1.60 -21.78 5.25
CA MET A 41 2.61 -22.80 5.50
C MET A 41 3.84 -22.11 6.09
N ASP A 42 3.94 -22.11 7.42
CA ASP A 42 5.14 -21.64 8.13
C ASP A 42 6.26 -22.67 7.96
N LEU A 43 7.29 -22.30 7.20
CA LEU A 43 8.42 -23.18 6.88
C LEU A 43 9.35 -23.42 8.08
N TYR A 44 9.28 -22.61 9.13
CA TYR A 44 10.04 -22.82 10.37
C TYR A 44 9.27 -23.65 11.39
N ALA A 45 7.93 -23.64 11.35
CA ALA A 45 7.09 -24.45 12.24
C ALA A 45 6.76 -25.85 11.67
N LYS A 46 6.80 -26.04 10.35
CA LYS A 46 6.43 -27.32 9.70
C LYS A 46 7.64 -28.11 9.21
N SER A 47 7.53 -29.44 9.29
CA SER A 47 8.47 -30.37 8.66
C SER A 47 8.34 -30.34 7.13
N PHE A 48 9.41 -30.71 6.43
CA PHE A 48 9.48 -30.73 4.98
C PHE A 48 8.97 -32.08 4.43
N ASP A 49 7.67 -32.32 4.61
CA ASP A 49 6.98 -33.50 4.09
C ASP A 49 6.55 -33.29 2.64
N ALA A 50 7.29 -33.91 1.71
CA ALA A 50 7.07 -33.79 0.27
C ALA A 50 5.64 -34.12 -0.17
N GLU A 51 5.00 -35.14 0.40
CA GLU A 51 3.64 -35.54 0.00
C GLU A 51 2.60 -34.54 0.51
N ALA A 52 2.79 -34.00 1.73
CA ALA A 52 1.92 -32.95 2.25
C ALA A 52 1.99 -31.68 1.40
N TYR A 53 3.20 -31.23 1.02
CA TYR A 53 3.36 -30.06 0.15
C TYR A 53 2.81 -30.32 -1.26
N LYS A 54 3.07 -31.49 -1.85
CA LYS A 54 2.55 -31.86 -3.16
C LYS A 54 1.02 -31.82 -3.19
N LYS A 55 0.35 -32.38 -2.17
CA LYS A 55 -1.11 -32.34 -2.04
C LYS A 55 -1.64 -30.91 -2.00
N ILE A 56 -1.09 -30.09 -1.10
CA ILE A 56 -1.54 -28.70 -0.90
C ILE A 56 -1.30 -27.86 -2.15
N LEU A 57 -0.14 -28.00 -2.80
CA LEU A 57 0.21 -27.25 -4.01
C LEU A 57 -0.63 -27.70 -5.22
N SER A 58 -1.01 -28.98 -5.30
CA SER A 58 -1.88 -29.47 -6.38
C SER A 58 -3.22 -28.71 -6.42
N GLU A 59 -3.78 -28.42 -5.25
CA GLU A 59 -5.03 -27.68 -5.06
C GLU A 59 -4.85 -26.15 -5.13
N ALA A 60 -3.61 -25.66 -5.13
CA ALA A 60 -3.32 -24.24 -5.11
C ALA A 60 -3.62 -23.58 -6.46
N LYS A 61 -4.25 -22.41 -6.46
CA LYS A 61 -4.37 -21.54 -7.63
C LYS A 61 -3.20 -20.57 -7.76
N ALA A 62 -2.51 -20.24 -6.67
CA ALA A 62 -1.34 -19.38 -6.64
C ALA A 62 -0.46 -19.69 -5.42
N VAL A 63 0.83 -19.37 -5.54
CA VAL A 63 1.83 -19.51 -4.47
C VAL A 63 2.40 -18.14 -4.12
N VAL A 64 2.62 -17.87 -2.84
CA VAL A 64 3.26 -16.65 -2.35
C VAL A 64 4.45 -17.05 -1.49
N PHE A 65 5.65 -16.55 -1.82
CA PHE A 65 6.78 -16.60 -0.90
C PHE A 65 6.77 -15.35 -0.05
N GLN A 66 6.55 -15.52 1.26
CA GLN A 66 6.54 -14.41 2.20
C GLN A 66 7.71 -14.52 3.18
N PHE A 67 8.55 -13.49 3.24
CA PHE A 67 9.76 -13.53 4.08
C PHE A 67 10.33 -12.14 4.41
N PRO A 68 11.14 -11.99 5.47
CA PRO A 68 11.99 -10.82 5.64
C PRO A 68 13.22 -10.90 4.72
N PHE A 69 13.60 -9.78 4.12
CA PHE A 69 14.72 -9.67 3.20
C PHE A 69 16.03 -9.55 3.96
N TYR A 70 16.75 -10.66 4.11
CA TYR A 70 18.02 -10.74 4.83
C TYR A 70 19.17 -10.88 3.83
N TRP A 71 20.12 -9.94 3.88
CA TRP A 71 21.33 -9.96 3.08
C TRP A 71 21.09 -10.30 1.60
N ALA A 72 20.24 -9.47 0.97
CA ALA A 72 19.85 -9.61 -0.43
C ALA A 72 19.08 -10.90 -0.79
N SER A 73 18.50 -11.61 0.19
CA SER A 73 17.84 -12.89 -0.03
C SER A 73 16.72 -13.16 1.00
N ALA A 74 16.03 -14.28 0.84
CA ALA A 74 15.15 -14.87 1.83
C ALA A 74 15.96 -15.62 2.90
N PRO A 75 15.38 -15.90 4.07
CA PRO A 75 15.99 -16.79 5.05
C PRO A 75 16.25 -18.19 4.45
N SER A 76 17.29 -18.86 4.97
CA SER A 76 17.80 -20.14 4.45
C SER A 76 16.71 -21.21 4.28
N GLN A 77 15.67 -21.17 5.13
CA GLN A 77 14.58 -22.12 5.12
C GLN A 77 13.78 -22.11 3.80
N LEU A 78 13.62 -20.95 3.15
CA LEU A 78 12.98 -20.91 1.83
C LEU A 78 13.85 -21.58 0.76
N LYS A 79 15.17 -21.37 0.81
CA LYS A 79 16.10 -22.03 -0.11
C LYS A 79 16.11 -23.54 0.08
N LYS A 80 16.13 -24.00 1.32
CA LYS A 80 16.01 -25.42 1.65
C LYS A 80 14.71 -26.02 1.08
N TRP A 81 13.59 -25.28 1.19
CA TRP A 81 12.31 -25.73 0.65
C TRP A 81 12.34 -25.82 -0.87
N LEU A 82 12.98 -24.85 -1.54
CA LEU A 82 13.19 -24.91 -2.98
C LEU A 82 14.00 -26.15 -3.39
N ASP A 83 15.04 -26.50 -2.63
CA ASP A 83 15.90 -27.64 -2.94
C ASP A 83 15.22 -28.99 -2.69
N GLU A 84 14.53 -29.14 -1.56
CA GLU A 84 13.99 -30.44 -1.13
C GLU A 84 12.56 -30.69 -1.63
N ILE A 85 11.74 -29.65 -1.75
CA ILE A 85 10.31 -29.77 -2.07
C ILE A 85 10.00 -29.27 -3.48
N PHE A 86 10.49 -28.09 -3.86
CA PHE A 86 10.16 -27.54 -5.18
C PHE A 86 10.89 -28.26 -6.31
N THR A 87 12.17 -28.58 -6.14
CA THR A 87 12.99 -29.21 -7.20
C THR A 87 12.38 -30.50 -7.74
N PRO A 88 11.88 -31.45 -6.91
CA PRO A 88 11.18 -32.64 -7.41
C PRO A 88 9.82 -32.36 -8.07
N LEU A 89 9.18 -31.23 -7.74
CA LEU A 89 7.88 -30.83 -8.29
C LEU A 89 8.02 -29.95 -9.55
N ALA A 90 9.20 -29.38 -9.79
CA ALA A 90 9.48 -28.53 -10.93
C ALA A 90 9.17 -29.27 -12.24
N GLY A 91 8.39 -28.65 -13.13
CA GLY A 91 7.93 -29.25 -14.38
C GLY A 91 6.74 -30.21 -14.26
N THR A 92 6.22 -30.46 -13.06
CA THR A 92 4.96 -31.19 -12.88
C THR A 92 3.75 -30.23 -12.90
N GLU A 93 2.57 -30.75 -13.24
CA GLU A 93 1.31 -29.99 -13.20
C GLU A 93 0.94 -29.47 -11.78
N VAL A 94 1.67 -29.93 -10.75
CA VAL A 94 1.52 -29.47 -9.35
C VAL A 94 1.98 -28.03 -9.17
N VAL A 95 2.92 -27.54 -9.99
CA VAL A 95 3.38 -26.14 -9.91
C VAL A 95 3.28 -25.40 -11.24
N LYS A 96 3.16 -26.12 -12.35
CA LYS A 96 3.07 -25.56 -13.70
C LYS A 96 1.88 -24.64 -13.90
N GLY A 97 2.15 -23.47 -14.49
CA GLY A 97 1.17 -22.43 -14.81
C GLY A 97 0.54 -21.70 -13.61
N LYS A 98 0.91 -22.01 -12.36
CA LYS A 98 0.36 -21.32 -11.18
C LYS A 98 1.06 -19.98 -11.00
N PRO A 99 0.43 -18.86 -10.61
CA PRO A 99 1.18 -17.63 -10.37
C PRO A 99 2.05 -17.74 -9.11
N LEU A 100 3.28 -17.23 -9.16
CA LEU A 100 4.12 -17.00 -7.98
C LEU A 100 4.27 -15.51 -7.70
N MET A 101 4.11 -15.14 -6.43
CA MET A 101 4.41 -13.80 -5.92
C MET A 101 5.48 -13.88 -4.84
N VAL A 102 6.36 -12.89 -4.79
CA VAL A 102 7.23 -12.65 -3.64
C VAL A 102 6.68 -11.48 -2.84
N ALA A 103 6.38 -11.71 -1.57
CA ALA A 103 5.99 -10.71 -0.59
C ALA A 103 7.12 -10.58 0.44
N THR A 104 8.01 -9.59 0.27
CA THR A 104 9.18 -9.45 1.15
C THR A 104 9.19 -8.13 1.90
N THR A 105 9.75 -8.11 3.10
CA THR A 105 9.92 -6.90 3.91
C THR A 105 11.40 -6.54 4.03
N THR A 106 11.78 -5.31 3.68
CA THR A 106 13.18 -4.86 3.72
C THR A 106 13.45 -3.97 4.93
N GLY A 107 14.68 -3.96 5.42
CA GLY A 107 15.14 -2.99 6.42
C GLY A 107 15.65 -1.67 5.81
N SER A 108 15.93 -1.68 4.50
CA SER A 108 16.34 -0.50 3.75
C SER A 108 15.17 0.10 2.99
N GLU A 109 15.30 1.39 2.74
CA GLU A 109 14.48 2.21 1.90
C GLU A 109 14.52 1.77 0.42
N TYR A 110 13.37 1.76 -0.27
CA TYR A 110 13.27 1.56 -1.71
C TYR A 110 14.15 2.49 -2.58
N GLU A 111 14.63 3.66 -2.09
CA GLU A 111 15.58 4.51 -2.86
C GLU A 111 17.02 3.98 -2.72
N ALA A 112 17.30 3.15 -1.71
CA ALA A 112 18.55 2.42 -1.65
C ALA A 112 18.61 1.38 -2.76
N TYR A 113 17.46 0.85 -3.19
CA TYR A 113 17.37 -0.19 -4.20
C TYR A 113 17.18 0.37 -5.62
N ARG A 114 18.22 1.01 -6.14
CA ARG A 114 18.31 1.52 -7.52
C ARG A 114 19.76 1.81 -7.89
N SER A 115 20.01 2.00 -9.18
CA SER A 115 21.27 2.58 -9.64
C SER A 115 21.48 3.96 -8.98
N GLY A 116 22.68 4.15 -8.42
CA GLY A 116 23.04 5.33 -7.63
C GLY A 116 22.47 5.38 -6.21
N GLY A 117 21.60 4.43 -5.82
CA GLY A 117 21.16 4.26 -4.44
C GLY A 117 22.20 3.52 -3.61
N ARG A 118 22.09 3.58 -2.28
CA ARG A 118 23.06 2.98 -1.33
C ARG A 118 23.27 1.47 -1.53
N ASN A 119 22.25 0.73 -1.93
CA ASN A 119 22.36 -0.71 -2.20
C ASN A 119 22.72 -1.01 -3.67
N HIS A 120 22.84 0.01 -4.53
CA HIS A 120 23.24 -0.03 -5.94
C HIS A 120 22.37 -0.84 -6.92
N PHE A 121 21.50 -1.71 -6.42
CA PHE A 121 20.68 -2.63 -7.20
C PHE A 121 19.21 -2.48 -6.87
N THR A 122 18.34 -2.59 -7.87
CA THR A 122 16.89 -2.63 -7.66
C THR A 122 16.43 -3.90 -6.95
N MET A 123 15.27 -3.84 -6.30
CA MET A 123 14.65 -5.05 -5.74
C MET A 123 14.36 -6.09 -6.82
N ASP A 124 14.00 -5.65 -8.03
CA ASP A 124 13.81 -6.56 -9.18
C ASP A 124 15.12 -7.27 -9.56
N GLU A 125 16.28 -6.61 -9.44
CA GLU A 125 17.61 -7.23 -9.63
C GLU A 125 17.98 -8.20 -8.50
N LEU A 126 17.73 -7.82 -7.25
CA LEU A 126 18.09 -8.67 -6.11
C LEU A 126 17.15 -9.88 -5.95
N LEU A 127 15.90 -9.76 -6.37
CA LEU A 127 14.93 -10.85 -6.37
C LEU A 127 14.98 -11.69 -7.65
N ARG A 128 15.94 -11.47 -8.56
CA ARG A 128 16.12 -12.29 -9.77
C ARG A 128 16.18 -13.79 -9.50
N PRO A 129 16.77 -14.30 -8.40
CA PRO A 129 16.71 -15.74 -8.12
C PRO A 129 15.27 -16.27 -7.97
N TYR A 130 14.40 -15.52 -7.30
CA TYR A 130 12.98 -15.90 -7.16
C TYR A 130 12.19 -15.61 -8.43
N GLN A 131 12.57 -14.56 -9.17
CA GLN A 131 12.03 -14.34 -10.49
C GLN A 131 12.44 -15.45 -11.46
N LEU A 132 13.61 -16.07 -11.29
CA LEU A 132 14.01 -17.24 -12.06
C LEU A 132 13.12 -18.42 -11.71
N VAL A 133 12.87 -18.69 -10.42
CA VAL A 133 11.89 -19.70 -9.96
C VAL A 133 10.51 -19.43 -10.58
N ALA A 134 10.10 -18.17 -10.66
CA ALA A 134 8.87 -17.71 -11.31
C ALA A 134 8.89 -17.88 -12.85
N ASN A 135 10.01 -17.57 -13.49
CA ASN A 135 10.17 -17.53 -14.95
C ASN A 135 10.55 -18.87 -15.55
N TYR A 136 10.78 -19.91 -14.75
CA TYR A 136 10.55 -21.26 -15.25
C TYR A 136 9.12 -21.30 -15.85
N PRO A 137 8.84 -22.12 -16.87
CA PRO A 137 7.53 -22.21 -17.55
C PRO A 137 6.31 -22.42 -16.62
N GLU A 138 6.56 -22.52 -15.32
CA GLU A 138 5.68 -22.91 -14.26
C GLU A 138 5.06 -21.72 -13.46
N LEU A 139 5.64 -20.49 -13.36
CA LEU A 139 5.20 -19.53 -12.31
C LEU A 139 5.26 -17.97 -12.54
N LEU A 140 4.45 -17.30 -13.38
CA LEU A 140 4.71 -15.87 -13.79
C LEU A 140 4.16 -14.72 -12.88
N ALA A 141 5.00 -13.70 -12.59
CA ALA A 141 4.64 -12.42 -11.94
C ALA A 141 4.01 -11.40 -12.92
N ARG A 142 2.80 -10.89 -12.60
CA ARG A 142 1.95 -10.21 -13.62
C ARG A 142 1.37 -8.83 -13.26
N VAL A 143 1.31 -8.38 -11.99
CA VAL A 143 0.58 -7.14 -11.59
C VAL A 143 1.42 -5.86 -11.77
N GLY A 144 0.82 -4.83 -12.36
CA GLY A 144 1.42 -3.52 -12.66
C GLY A 144 0.89 -2.34 -11.86
N GLY A 145 -0.35 -2.39 -11.37
CA GLY A 145 -0.93 -1.31 -10.57
C GLY A 145 -2.44 -1.45 -10.39
N TYR A 146 -3.07 -0.41 -9.83
CA TYR A 146 -4.52 -0.34 -9.62
C TYR A 146 -5.11 1.05 -9.87
N VAL A 147 -6.42 1.08 -10.14
CA VAL A 147 -7.25 2.30 -10.14
C VAL A 147 -8.57 2.05 -9.40
N SER A 148 -9.01 3.04 -8.63
CA SER A 148 -10.29 3.00 -7.91
C SER A 148 -11.18 4.15 -8.35
N TYR A 149 -12.47 3.90 -8.52
CA TYR A 149 -13.43 4.90 -8.97
C TYR A 149 -14.84 4.58 -8.50
N GLN A 150 -15.60 5.63 -8.21
CA GLN A 150 -17.01 5.51 -7.83
C GLN A 150 -17.87 5.18 -9.04
N VAL A 151 -18.85 4.31 -8.86
CA VAL A 151 -19.92 4.01 -9.81
C VAL A 151 -21.25 4.57 -9.32
N ASP A 152 -22.26 4.57 -10.19
CA ASP A 152 -23.63 4.95 -9.84
C ASP A 152 -24.07 4.09 -8.65
N ASP A 153 -24.71 4.70 -7.63
CA ASP A 153 -25.11 4.11 -6.32
C ASP A 153 -24.11 4.26 -5.14
N GLY A 154 -22.95 4.88 -5.36
CA GLY A 154 -21.98 5.14 -4.27
C GLY A 154 -20.95 4.04 -4.05
N LYS A 155 -21.07 2.90 -4.74
CA LYS A 155 -20.07 1.83 -4.68
C LYS A 155 -18.76 2.24 -5.35
N ILE A 156 -17.66 1.62 -4.92
CA ILE A 156 -16.33 1.87 -5.48
C ILE A 156 -15.85 0.63 -6.23
N ASN A 157 -15.59 0.77 -7.52
CA ASN A 157 -14.88 -0.24 -8.30
C ASN A 157 -13.38 -0.04 -8.15
N THR A 158 -12.64 -1.13 -7.92
CA THR A 158 -11.17 -1.16 -7.93
C THR A 158 -10.70 -2.22 -8.91
N VAL A 159 -9.75 -1.83 -9.77
CA VAL A 159 -9.25 -2.66 -10.86
C VAL A 159 -7.75 -2.75 -10.79
N PHE A 160 -7.20 -3.96 -10.85
CA PHE A 160 -5.77 -4.22 -10.97
C PHE A 160 -5.42 -4.63 -12.40
N TYR A 161 -4.33 -4.07 -12.92
CA TYR A 161 -3.87 -4.29 -14.31
C TYR A 161 -2.46 -4.86 -14.36
N GLY A 162 -2.10 -5.45 -15.49
CA GLY A 162 -0.81 -6.13 -15.66
C GLY A 162 0.39 -5.21 -15.91
N LYS A 163 1.58 -5.57 -15.40
CA LYS A 163 2.84 -4.80 -15.52
C LYS A 163 3.27 -4.60 -16.97
N ASN A 164 3.25 -5.68 -17.75
CA ASN A 164 3.72 -5.67 -19.15
C ASN A 164 2.61 -5.33 -20.16
N ASN A 165 1.36 -5.32 -19.70
CA ASN A 165 0.22 -4.95 -20.53
C ASN A 165 -0.85 -4.28 -19.63
N PRO A 166 -0.83 -2.93 -19.52
CA PRO A 166 -1.81 -2.20 -18.70
C PRO A 166 -3.26 -2.34 -19.17
N ASN A 167 -3.50 -2.85 -20.38
CA ASN A 167 -4.85 -3.20 -20.85
C ASN A 167 -5.32 -4.59 -20.40
N SER A 168 -4.43 -5.39 -19.82
CA SER A 168 -4.75 -6.70 -19.22
C SER A 168 -5.25 -6.50 -17.81
N ILE A 169 -6.56 -6.45 -17.63
CA ILE A 169 -7.18 -6.46 -16.30
C ILE A 169 -7.00 -7.83 -15.66
N MET A 170 -6.42 -7.85 -14.47
CA MET A 170 -6.12 -9.08 -13.73
C MET A 170 -7.22 -9.41 -12.73
N ILE A 171 -7.72 -8.41 -12.02
CA ILE A 171 -8.84 -8.55 -11.09
C ILE A 171 -9.63 -7.26 -10.97
N ARG A 172 -10.92 -7.40 -10.73
CA ARG A 172 -11.85 -6.29 -10.49
C ARG A 172 -12.69 -6.62 -9.25
N TYR A 173 -12.73 -5.68 -8.32
CA TYR A 173 -13.56 -5.72 -7.13
C TYR A 173 -14.51 -4.53 -7.12
N GLN A 174 -15.67 -4.70 -6.49
CA GLN A 174 -16.56 -3.61 -6.13
C GLN A 174 -16.75 -3.61 -4.62
N PHE A 175 -16.39 -2.53 -3.97
CA PHE A 175 -16.71 -2.27 -2.57
C PHE A 175 -18.16 -1.80 -2.48
N THR A 176 -18.97 -2.59 -1.80
CA THR A 176 -20.39 -2.30 -1.54
C THR A 176 -20.57 -1.47 -0.27
N ASP A 177 -19.59 -1.56 0.63
CA ASP A 177 -19.49 -0.76 1.85
C ASP A 177 -18.00 -0.53 2.15
N LEU A 178 -17.56 0.73 2.11
CA LEU A 178 -16.17 1.10 2.37
C LEU A 178 -15.81 1.00 3.85
N LEU A 179 -16.75 1.28 4.74
CA LEU A 179 -16.53 1.31 6.20
C LEU A 179 -16.41 -0.10 6.76
N ASN A 180 -17.26 -1.01 6.29
CA ASN A 180 -17.23 -2.42 6.67
C ASN A 180 -16.35 -3.27 5.75
N HIS A 181 -15.59 -2.64 4.85
CA HIS A 181 -14.68 -3.29 3.90
C HIS A 181 -15.31 -4.46 3.12
N THR A 182 -16.61 -4.40 2.84
CA THR A 182 -17.34 -5.48 2.15
C THR A 182 -17.20 -5.31 0.65
N PHE A 183 -16.82 -6.38 -0.05
CA PHE A 183 -16.58 -6.35 -1.49
C PHE A 183 -17.08 -7.60 -2.22
N THR A 184 -17.27 -7.48 -3.53
CA THR A 184 -17.53 -8.60 -4.44
C THR A 184 -16.58 -8.58 -5.63
N THR A 185 -16.26 -9.74 -6.20
CA THR A 185 -15.47 -9.85 -7.43
C THR A 185 -16.36 -9.63 -8.65
N LEU A 186 -15.86 -8.90 -9.64
CA LEU A 186 -16.56 -8.63 -10.89
C LEU A 186 -15.88 -9.36 -12.08
N PRO A 187 -16.62 -9.64 -13.17
CA PRO A 187 -16.04 -10.23 -14.38
C PRO A 187 -14.88 -9.38 -14.96
N LEU A 188 -13.85 -10.08 -15.46
CA LEU A 188 -12.64 -9.48 -16.05
C LEU A 188 -12.87 -8.89 -17.46
N ILE A 189 -13.83 -9.46 -18.19
CA ILE A 189 -14.14 -9.10 -19.58
C ILE A 189 -15.58 -8.61 -19.63
N GLY A 190 -15.79 -7.44 -20.25
CA GLY A 190 -17.12 -6.83 -20.40
C GLY A 190 -17.42 -5.75 -19.35
N GLY A 191 -18.33 -4.85 -19.72
CA GLY A 191 -18.78 -3.71 -18.92
C GLY A 191 -18.71 -2.38 -19.67
N LYS A 192 -19.67 -1.48 -19.42
CA LYS A 192 -19.71 -0.12 -19.98
C LYS A 192 -18.45 0.71 -19.62
N ASP A 193 -17.76 0.34 -18.54
CA ASP A 193 -16.66 1.13 -17.97
C ASP A 193 -15.26 0.79 -18.48
N ARG A 194 -15.09 -0.19 -19.38
CA ARG A 194 -13.75 -0.59 -19.86
C ARG A 194 -12.96 0.57 -20.48
N ASN A 195 -13.63 1.44 -21.22
CA ASN A 195 -13.02 2.63 -21.81
C ASN A 195 -12.64 3.67 -20.74
N ARG A 196 -13.43 3.76 -19.67
CA ARG A 196 -13.19 4.64 -18.53
C ARG A 196 -11.95 4.16 -17.75
N GLU A 197 -11.87 2.87 -17.45
CA GLU A 197 -10.72 2.24 -16.78
C GLU A 197 -9.42 2.43 -17.55
N ARG A 198 -9.42 2.21 -18.88
CA ARG A 198 -8.23 2.45 -19.71
C ARG A 198 -7.74 3.90 -19.61
N LYS A 199 -8.66 4.87 -19.61
CA LYS A 199 -8.31 6.29 -19.44
C LYS A 199 -7.71 6.55 -18.06
N PHE A 200 -8.26 5.96 -17.02
CA PHE A 200 -7.75 6.09 -15.64
C PHE A 200 -6.36 5.48 -15.47
N ILE A 201 -6.15 4.27 -16.00
CA ILE A 201 -4.84 3.60 -16.01
C ILE A 201 -3.82 4.46 -16.75
N ALA A 202 -4.16 4.96 -17.95
CA ALA A 202 -3.28 5.84 -18.71
C ALA A 202 -2.94 7.15 -17.97
N THR A 203 -3.89 7.75 -17.24
CA THR A 203 -3.62 8.94 -16.40
C THR A 203 -2.65 8.62 -15.27
N ARG A 204 -2.83 7.48 -14.59
CA ARG A 204 -1.94 7.04 -13.51
C ARG A 204 -0.53 6.77 -14.02
N GLU A 205 -0.39 6.06 -15.14
CA GLU A 205 0.91 5.79 -15.78
C GLU A 205 1.60 7.09 -16.24
N ALA A 206 0.84 8.05 -16.76
CA ALA A 206 1.38 9.36 -17.14
C ALA A 206 1.92 10.14 -15.92
N ALA A 207 1.25 10.06 -14.76
CA ALA A 207 1.74 10.67 -13.53
C ALA A 207 3.04 10.00 -13.05
N PHE A 208 3.13 8.67 -13.06
CA PHE A 208 4.37 7.96 -12.73
C PHE A 208 5.50 8.25 -13.72
N LYS A 209 5.19 8.38 -15.01
CA LYS A 209 6.16 8.78 -16.02
C LYS A 209 6.71 10.18 -15.71
N MET A 210 5.83 11.15 -15.47
CA MET A 210 6.23 12.52 -15.13
C MET A 210 7.07 12.58 -13.84
N LEU A 211 6.71 11.80 -12.82
CA LEU A 211 7.47 11.70 -11.58
C LEU A 211 8.85 11.08 -11.78
N ARG A 212 8.97 10.04 -12.62
CA ARG A 212 10.26 9.41 -12.94
C ARG A 212 11.18 10.31 -13.76
N GLU A 213 10.61 11.00 -14.75
CA GLU A 213 11.37 11.89 -15.62
C GLU A 213 11.81 13.15 -14.87
N ASN A 214 10.92 13.72 -14.05
CA ASN A 214 11.13 14.93 -13.25
C ASN A 214 11.95 16.02 -13.98
N ALA A 215 11.65 16.23 -15.26
CA ALA A 215 12.56 16.92 -16.19
C ALA A 215 12.86 18.38 -15.82
N ASP A 216 11.97 19.00 -15.05
CA ASP A 216 12.08 20.38 -14.58
C ASP A 216 12.30 20.50 -13.07
N SER A 217 12.67 19.40 -12.41
CA SER A 217 12.94 19.34 -10.97
C SER A 217 11.78 19.82 -10.10
N PHE A 218 10.55 19.69 -10.60
CA PHE A 218 9.34 20.07 -9.85
C PHE A 218 9.13 19.21 -8.61
N PHE A 219 9.45 17.91 -8.68
CA PHE A 219 9.33 16.99 -7.56
C PHE A 219 10.62 16.96 -6.73
N THR A 220 10.47 17.14 -5.42
CA THR A 220 11.50 16.87 -4.42
C THR A 220 11.35 15.45 -3.88
N PHE A 221 12.44 14.69 -3.84
CA PHE A 221 12.49 13.34 -3.28
C PHE A 221 13.29 13.36 -1.98
N TYR A 222 12.74 12.71 -0.95
CA TYR A 222 13.37 12.62 0.36
C TYR A 222 13.96 11.23 0.56
N GLU A 223 15.14 11.15 1.17
CA GLU A 223 15.71 9.86 1.60
C GLU A 223 14.72 9.12 2.51
N ASN A 224 14.75 7.78 2.47
CA ASN A 224 13.83 6.95 3.26
C ASN A 224 12.32 7.16 2.99
N THR A 225 11.95 7.78 1.86
CA THR A 225 10.53 7.95 1.47
C THR A 225 10.18 7.33 0.12
N SER A 226 8.98 6.79 0.00
CA SER A 226 8.38 6.22 -1.23
C SER A 226 7.22 7.07 -1.67
N VAL A 227 6.90 7.02 -2.98
CA VAL A 227 5.78 7.78 -3.53
C VAL A 227 4.74 6.86 -4.15
N ASN A 228 3.47 7.22 -3.97
CA ASN A 228 2.35 6.55 -4.62
C ASN A 228 1.44 7.57 -5.31
N CYS A 229 1.14 7.33 -6.59
CA CYS A 229 0.22 8.16 -7.37
C CYS A 229 -1.22 7.63 -7.22
N ILE A 230 -2.07 8.29 -6.45
CA ILE A 230 -3.48 7.92 -6.25
C ILE A 230 -4.38 8.77 -7.16
N LEU A 231 -5.01 8.12 -8.13
CA LEU A 231 -6.00 8.76 -9.00
C LEU A 231 -7.35 8.84 -8.28
N VAL A 232 -7.92 10.05 -8.20
CA VAL A 232 -9.26 10.33 -7.72
C VAL A 232 -10.04 11.04 -8.85
N PRO A 233 -10.91 10.30 -9.58
CA PRO A 233 -11.76 10.91 -10.60
C PRO A 233 -12.92 11.66 -9.95
N VAL A 234 -12.98 12.99 -10.13
CA VAL A 234 -14.04 13.85 -9.57
C VAL A 234 -14.70 14.66 -10.69
N GLY A 235 -15.94 14.29 -11.04
CA GLY A 235 -16.67 14.92 -12.13
C GLY A 235 -15.96 14.77 -13.48
N ARG A 236 -15.73 15.88 -14.19
CA ARG A 236 -15.03 15.89 -15.50
C ARG A 236 -13.50 15.97 -15.39
N LYS A 237 -12.96 16.20 -14.20
CA LYS A 237 -11.52 16.30 -13.94
C LYS A 237 -11.02 15.04 -13.24
N LYS A 238 -9.74 14.76 -13.44
CA LYS A 238 -9.01 13.66 -12.82
C LYS A 238 -7.90 14.25 -11.98
N LYS A 239 -7.94 14.07 -10.67
CA LYS A 239 -6.85 14.49 -9.78
C LYS A 239 -5.97 13.27 -9.50
N VAL A 240 -4.67 13.42 -9.59
CA VAL A 240 -3.71 12.43 -9.12
C VAL A 240 -2.97 13.05 -7.95
N TYR A 241 -3.20 12.50 -6.76
CA TYR A 241 -2.45 12.84 -5.55
C TYR A 241 -1.20 11.99 -5.52
N ILE A 242 -0.05 12.61 -5.26
CA ILE A 242 1.22 11.92 -5.10
C ILE A 242 1.54 12.01 -3.61
N LEU A 243 1.36 10.89 -2.91
CA LEU A 243 1.61 10.82 -1.48
C LEU A 243 3.02 10.32 -1.23
N THR A 244 3.70 10.95 -0.29
CA THR A 244 5.02 10.55 0.21
C THR A 244 4.86 9.76 1.50
N ALA A 245 5.37 8.53 1.53
CA ALA A 245 5.24 7.61 2.67
C ALA A 245 6.60 7.11 3.14
N PRO A 246 6.80 6.87 4.46
CA PRO A 246 8.07 6.39 4.99
C PRO A 246 8.36 4.96 4.53
N LYS A 247 9.65 4.64 4.40
CA LYS A 247 10.13 3.29 4.06
C LYS A 247 10.64 2.52 5.28
N SER A 248 10.73 3.17 6.44
CA SER A 248 11.13 2.58 7.72
C SER A 248 10.01 2.72 8.75
N TYR A 249 10.02 1.83 9.73
CA TYR A 249 9.03 1.80 10.82
C TYR A 249 9.24 2.94 11.82
N GLY A 250 8.20 3.19 12.62
CA GLY A 250 8.26 4.10 13.77
C GLY A 250 8.05 5.58 13.44
N ASN A 251 7.78 5.91 12.17
CA ASN A 251 7.50 7.27 11.74
C ASN A 251 6.24 7.34 10.86
N VAL A 252 5.51 8.44 10.98
CA VAL A 252 4.45 8.89 10.09
C VAL A 252 4.95 10.14 9.40
N LEU A 253 4.82 10.20 8.07
CA LEU A 253 5.24 11.36 7.29
C LEU A 253 4.03 12.14 6.83
N LEU A 254 4.00 13.44 7.11
CA LEU A 254 3.01 14.38 6.57
C LEU A 254 3.70 15.37 5.64
N GLY A 255 3.12 15.61 4.48
CA GLY A 255 3.67 16.49 3.47
C GLY A 255 4.72 15.87 2.56
N GLY A 256 5.43 16.73 1.81
CA GLY A 256 6.15 16.29 0.61
C GLY A 256 5.21 15.78 -0.50
N ASP A 257 3.93 16.16 -0.46
CA ASP A 257 2.91 15.67 -1.37
C ASP A 257 2.66 16.63 -2.54
N TYR A 258 2.15 16.08 -3.64
CA TYR A 258 1.82 16.84 -4.86
C TYR A 258 0.43 16.48 -5.38
N MET A 259 -0.15 17.39 -6.16
CA MET A 259 -1.39 17.12 -6.89
C MET A 259 -1.23 17.49 -8.36
N LEU A 260 -1.55 16.55 -9.23
CA LEU A 260 -1.65 16.76 -10.68
C LEU A 260 -3.12 16.75 -11.08
N THR A 261 -3.54 17.68 -11.93
CA THR A 261 -4.89 17.73 -12.47
C THR A 261 -4.87 17.46 -13.97
N TYR A 262 -5.67 16.50 -14.39
CA TYR A 262 -5.87 16.14 -15.79
C TYR A 262 -7.30 16.43 -16.23
N ASN A 263 -7.45 16.86 -17.48
CA ASN A 263 -8.77 17.04 -18.10
C ASN A 263 -9.38 15.71 -18.57
N SER A 264 -10.58 15.78 -19.16
CA SER A 264 -11.29 14.62 -19.70
C SER A 264 -10.49 13.86 -20.78
N SER A 265 -9.66 14.58 -21.54
CA SER A 265 -8.78 14.08 -22.59
C SER A 265 -7.41 13.57 -22.09
N ASN A 266 -7.21 13.41 -20.77
CA ASN A 266 -5.94 12.96 -20.17
C ASN A 266 -4.75 13.92 -20.35
N LEU A 267 -5.00 15.19 -20.67
CA LEU A 267 -3.95 16.20 -20.71
C LEU A 267 -3.78 16.83 -19.33
N LEU A 268 -2.53 16.98 -18.90
CA LEU A 268 -2.18 17.71 -17.68
C LEU A 268 -2.57 19.18 -17.87
N VAL A 269 -3.37 19.71 -16.94
CA VAL A 269 -3.85 21.10 -16.98
C VAL A 269 -3.38 21.92 -15.79
N ASP A 270 -2.96 21.28 -14.70
CA ASP A 270 -2.46 21.94 -13.50
C ASP A 270 -1.58 20.96 -12.69
N ARG A 271 -0.61 21.52 -11.98
CA ARG A 271 0.23 20.80 -11.02
C ARG A 271 0.55 21.72 -9.85
N ARG A 272 0.50 21.19 -8.64
CA ARG A 272 0.81 21.95 -7.43
C ARG A 272 1.52 21.10 -6.39
N LYS A 273 2.39 21.75 -5.63
CA LYS A 273 2.91 21.22 -4.37
C LYS A 273 1.84 21.43 -3.30
N ILE A 274 1.57 20.41 -2.48
CA ILE A 274 0.58 20.51 -1.39
C ILE A 274 1.27 21.05 -0.13
N HIS A 275 2.50 20.60 0.15
CA HIS A 275 3.27 21.02 1.32
C HIS A 275 4.68 21.49 0.95
N ASN A 276 5.20 22.51 1.63
CA ASN A 276 6.56 23.01 1.36
C ASN A 276 7.66 22.06 1.84
N SER A 277 7.41 21.33 2.92
CA SER A 277 8.35 20.43 3.59
C SER A 277 7.70 19.09 3.91
N LEU A 278 8.54 18.15 4.31
CA LEU A 278 8.16 16.86 4.89
C LEU A 278 8.23 16.99 6.40
N ILE A 279 7.20 16.52 7.10
CA ILE A 279 7.10 16.49 8.56
C ILE A 279 7.16 15.03 8.99
N THR A 280 7.99 14.75 10.00
CA THR A 280 8.16 13.40 10.55
C THR A 280 7.58 13.37 11.96
N LEU A 281 6.57 12.55 12.18
CA LEU A 281 5.99 12.29 13.49
C LEU A 281 6.39 10.88 13.94
N SER A 282 6.94 10.71 15.14
CA SER A 282 7.30 9.37 15.65
C SER A 282 6.06 8.63 16.09
N ALA A 283 5.79 7.42 15.59
CA ALA A 283 4.58 6.62 15.85
C ALA A 283 4.36 6.17 17.32
N GLY A 284 5.26 6.53 18.23
CA GLY A 284 5.27 6.03 19.62
C GLY A 284 6.03 4.71 19.71
N ASN A 285 7.09 4.69 20.51
CA ASN A 285 7.67 3.44 20.99
C ASN A 285 6.99 3.14 22.33
N ASN A 286 6.70 1.86 22.61
CA ASN A 286 6.10 1.32 23.85
C ASN A 286 6.88 1.64 25.17
N VAL A 287 7.34 2.88 25.39
CA VAL A 287 8.14 3.31 26.53
C VAL A 287 7.85 4.78 26.85
N SER A 288 6.59 5.14 27.12
CA SER A 288 6.22 6.05 28.23
C SER A 288 4.71 6.24 28.27
N LYS A 289 4.12 6.06 29.46
CA LYS A 289 2.77 6.50 29.81
C LYS A 289 2.72 8.03 29.95
N ASP A 290 3.19 8.77 28.94
CA ASP A 290 3.01 10.23 28.89
C ASP A 290 2.02 10.60 27.78
N THR A 291 0.90 11.13 28.26
CA THR A 291 -0.34 11.49 27.57
C THR A 291 -0.20 12.65 26.59
N THR A 292 0.69 12.57 25.61
CA THR A 292 0.67 13.51 24.48
C THR A 292 -0.43 13.08 23.49
N ALA A 293 -1.66 13.46 23.80
CA ALA A 293 -2.88 13.04 23.10
C ALA A 293 -3.07 13.70 21.71
N MET A 294 -2.13 14.56 21.27
CA MET A 294 -2.30 15.40 20.09
C MET A 294 -0.97 15.67 19.38
N THR A 295 -0.97 15.69 18.05
CA THR A 295 0.14 16.20 17.22
C THR A 295 -0.29 17.47 16.49
N MET A 296 0.65 18.34 16.11
CA MET A 296 0.33 19.54 15.34
C MET A 296 1.40 19.94 14.33
N HIS A 297 0.98 20.61 13.25
CA HIS A 297 1.89 21.33 12.36
C HIS A 297 1.20 22.52 11.66
N SER A 298 2.00 23.32 10.95
CA SER A 298 1.52 24.53 10.29
C SER A 298 1.44 24.37 8.77
N HIS A 299 0.36 24.89 8.18
CA HIS A 299 0.17 24.98 6.74
C HIS A 299 0.44 26.39 6.23
N VAL A 300 1.31 26.47 5.21
CA VAL A 300 1.65 27.73 4.52
C VAL A 300 0.97 27.83 3.16
N LEU A 301 0.74 26.70 2.48
CA LEU A 301 0.21 26.65 1.12
C LEU A 301 -1.31 26.48 1.05
N SER A 302 -1.94 26.00 2.13
CA SER A 302 -3.36 25.72 2.19
C SER A 302 -4.01 26.38 3.41
N GLU A 303 -5.29 26.73 3.26
CA GLU A 303 -6.04 27.41 4.33
C GLU A 303 -6.57 26.44 5.39
N ALA A 304 -6.54 25.12 5.15
CA ALA A 304 -6.97 24.08 6.08
C ALA A 304 -6.13 22.80 5.88
N ILE A 305 -6.36 21.78 6.71
CA ILE A 305 -5.75 20.45 6.53
C ILE A 305 -5.99 19.90 5.12
N ASP A 306 -4.98 19.30 4.50
CA ASP A 306 -5.09 18.79 3.14
C ASP A 306 -5.65 17.36 3.10
N PRO A 307 -6.30 16.94 2.00
CA PRO A 307 -6.80 15.58 1.85
C PRO A 307 -5.70 14.50 1.97
N THR A 308 -4.45 14.83 1.64
CA THR A 308 -3.33 13.88 1.79
C THR A 308 -2.95 13.69 3.26
N ASP A 309 -3.03 14.74 4.08
CA ASP A 309 -2.85 14.61 5.53
C ASP A 309 -3.93 13.73 6.15
N ILE A 310 -5.21 13.99 5.85
CA ILE A 310 -6.33 13.17 6.34
C ILE A 310 -6.16 11.71 5.91
N CYS A 311 -5.79 11.49 4.64
CA CYS A 311 -5.54 10.15 4.10
C CYS A 311 -4.43 9.42 4.88
N THR A 312 -3.31 10.10 5.15
CA THR A 312 -2.21 9.53 5.92
C THR A 312 -2.61 9.30 7.37
N LEU A 313 -3.27 10.25 8.02
CA LEU A 313 -3.72 10.12 9.41
C LEU A 313 -4.68 8.92 9.59
N LEU A 314 -5.64 8.75 8.68
CA LEU A 314 -6.54 7.59 8.68
C LEU A 314 -5.79 6.27 8.43
N LEU A 315 -4.75 6.28 7.60
CA LEU A 315 -3.92 5.09 7.34
C LEU A 315 -3.12 4.66 8.58
N TYR A 316 -2.68 5.63 9.40
CA TYR A 316 -1.81 5.37 10.55
C TYR A 316 -2.53 5.36 11.90
N LYS A 317 -3.83 5.66 11.97
CA LYS A 317 -4.59 5.86 13.23
C LYS A 317 -4.50 4.70 14.24
N ASP A 318 -4.37 3.46 13.75
CA ASP A 318 -4.30 2.25 14.59
C ASP A 318 -2.85 1.92 15.01
N PHE A 319 -1.88 2.69 14.53
CA PHE A 319 -0.44 2.47 14.73
C PHE A 319 0.23 3.62 15.50
N VAL A 320 -0.53 4.64 15.90
CA VAL A 320 -0.03 5.83 16.60
C VAL A 320 -0.75 6.02 17.92
N GLU A 321 -0.05 6.62 18.89
CA GLU A 321 -0.58 6.84 20.23
C GLU A 321 -1.45 8.11 20.34
N TRP A 322 -1.21 9.13 19.51
CA TRP A 322 -2.04 10.33 19.49
C TRP A 322 -3.35 10.07 18.76
N LYS A 323 -4.42 10.72 19.21
CA LYS A 323 -5.78 10.53 18.65
C LYS A 323 -6.32 11.74 17.92
N LYS A 324 -5.69 12.90 18.12
CA LYS A 324 -6.04 14.12 17.42
C LYS A 324 -4.84 14.71 16.71
N HIS A 325 -5.10 15.38 15.61
CA HIS A 325 -4.11 16.08 14.84
C HIS A 325 -4.61 17.50 14.53
N ILE A 326 -3.80 18.50 14.85
CA ILE A 326 -4.12 19.91 14.63
C ILE A 326 -3.27 20.46 13.49
N VAL A 327 -3.91 21.08 12.51
CA VAL A 327 -3.23 21.85 11.48
C VAL A 327 -3.59 23.31 11.61
N VAL A 328 -2.58 24.16 11.78
CA VAL A 328 -2.76 25.61 11.91
C VAL A 328 -2.37 26.28 10.60
N SER A 329 -3.28 27.02 9.99
CA SER A 329 -3.02 27.90 8.86
C SER A 329 -3.11 29.36 9.28
N LYS A 330 -2.84 30.28 8.36
CA LYS A 330 -2.98 31.73 8.60
C LYS A 330 -4.40 32.13 9.04
N LYS A 331 -5.43 31.43 8.56
CA LYS A 331 -6.84 31.82 8.78
C LYS A 331 -7.63 30.84 9.64
N TYR A 332 -7.26 29.57 9.60
CA TYR A 332 -8.03 28.51 10.22
C TYR A 332 -7.17 27.52 10.99
N VAL A 333 -7.78 26.91 11.99
CA VAL A 333 -7.26 25.76 12.72
C VAL A 333 -8.15 24.56 12.39
N SER A 334 -7.55 23.54 11.80
CA SER A 334 -8.19 22.27 11.50
C SER A 334 -7.86 21.28 12.61
N VAL A 335 -8.87 20.72 13.26
CA VAL A 335 -8.72 19.68 14.29
C VAL A 335 -9.33 18.40 13.75
N PHE A 336 -8.49 17.43 13.43
CA PHE A 336 -8.91 16.11 13.00
C PHE A 336 -8.86 15.13 14.17
N ASP A 337 -10.01 14.55 14.52
CA ASP A 337 -10.15 13.49 15.52
C ASP A 337 -10.14 12.14 14.79
N MET A 338 -9.08 11.37 14.96
CA MET A 338 -8.85 10.12 14.21
C MET A 338 -9.68 8.95 14.75
N ASP A 339 -10.05 8.98 16.03
CA ASP A 339 -10.92 7.93 16.61
C ASP A 339 -12.37 8.13 16.15
N LYS A 340 -12.83 9.39 16.08
CA LYS A 340 -14.18 9.73 15.62
C LYS A 340 -14.29 9.90 14.11
N GLU A 341 -13.15 9.99 13.42
CA GLU A 341 -13.05 10.35 12.00
C GLU A 341 -13.77 11.66 11.65
N THR A 342 -13.71 12.64 12.56
CA THR A 342 -14.38 13.94 12.41
C THR A 342 -13.37 15.07 12.23
N LEU A 343 -13.67 16.01 11.33
CA LEU A 343 -12.90 17.22 11.10
C LEU A 343 -13.67 18.46 11.57
N ALA A 344 -13.09 19.23 12.49
CA ALA A 344 -13.56 20.56 12.84
C ALA A 344 -12.62 21.62 12.26
N ILE A 345 -13.18 22.68 11.66
CA ILE A 345 -12.40 23.81 11.15
C ILE A 345 -12.91 25.07 11.85
N LEU A 346 -12.01 25.77 12.54
CA LEU A 346 -12.29 26.98 13.31
C LEU A 346 -11.45 28.12 12.75
N THR A 347 -11.89 29.38 12.90
CA THR A 347 -10.99 30.51 12.63
C THR A 347 -9.90 30.57 13.70
N THR A 348 -8.71 31.06 13.34
CA THR A 348 -7.61 31.20 14.31
C THR A 348 -8.00 32.06 15.52
N GLU A 349 -8.78 33.12 15.30
CA GLU A 349 -9.34 33.95 16.38
C GLU A 349 -10.28 33.18 17.32
N ALA A 350 -11.14 32.30 16.78
CA ALA A 350 -12.03 31.49 17.60
C ALA A 350 -11.24 30.46 18.41
N TRP A 351 -10.21 29.86 17.81
CA TRP A 351 -9.31 28.94 18.50
C TRP A 351 -8.56 29.60 19.66
N GLU A 352 -7.98 30.78 19.44
CA GLU A 352 -7.28 31.54 20.49
C GLU A 352 -8.19 31.87 21.67
N LYS A 353 -9.44 32.29 21.42
CA LYS A 353 -10.42 32.54 22.48
C LYS A 353 -10.74 31.30 23.30
N ILE A 354 -10.90 30.14 22.65
CA ILE A 354 -11.15 28.86 23.33
C ILE A 354 -9.93 28.46 24.17
N TYR A 355 -8.72 28.59 23.61
CA TYR A 355 -7.48 28.21 24.27
C TYR A 355 -7.22 29.07 25.51
N MET A 356 -7.33 30.40 25.40
CA MET A 356 -7.15 31.33 26.51
C MET A 356 -8.14 31.07 27.64
N HIS A 357 -9.40 30.75 27.32
CA HIS A 357 -10.40 30.41 28.33
C HIS A 357 -10.11 29.07 29.03
N SER A 358 -9.51 28.11 28.31
CA SER A 358 -9.15 26.81 28.89
C SER A 358 -7.99 26.93 29.89
N GLU A 359 -6.97 27.76 29.62
CA GLU A 359 -5.84 27.98 30.54
C GLU A 359 -6.27 28.70 31.83
N GLU A 360 -7.20 29.64 31.76
CA GLU A 360 -7.79 30.31 32.94
C GLU A 360 -8.53 29.32 33.86
N THR A 361 -9.14 28.28 33.31
CA THR A 361 -9.86 27.25 34.09
C THR A 361 -8.96 26.14 34.66
N THR A 362 -7.81 25.86 34.06
CA THR A 362 -6.86 24.82 34.54
C THR A 362 -5.79 25.35 35.49
N GLY A 363 -5.69 26.67 35.68
CA GLY A 363 -4.75 27.32 36.61
C GLY A 363 -5.14 27.28 38.10
N LYS A 364 -5.66 26.15 38.61
CA LYS A 364 -5.92 25.92 40.04
C LYS A 364 -5.36 24.60 40.55
#